data_AF-A0A3M0CYI2-F1
#
_entry.id   AF-A0A3M0CYI2-F1
#
_cell.length_a   1.000
_cell.length_b   1.000
_cell.length_c   1.000
_cell.angle_alpha   90.00
_cell.angle_beta   90.00
_cell.angle_gamma   90.00
#
_symmetry.space_group_name_H-M   'P 1'
#
loop_
_entity.id
_entity.type
_entity.pdbx_description
1 polymer ?
#
loop_
_entity_poly.entity_id
_entity_poly.type
_entity_poly.pdbx_seq_one_letter_code
_entity_poly.pdbx_strand_id
1 'polypeptide(L)'
;MSLSERVHHLRQPEYTGENRCVPCTAVNLVIAVVVSGLVAVVSPPIAVLVFVASIAAIYLRGYLVPGTPTLTKRYFPDSVLKLFDKHELPDPPAIEDDADIEAFLLEVDAVEECRNGTDLCLTDEFREAWYDRIETLRERGDEDDSVAVLFDGLDIDSDRVRIQSHGDAYEAYIDDTRVGQWESRAAYLADIAAEEEFRERHSAWPRLGFDERTEILGALRLWLEECPVCEEPVTLGEETVESCCRSIDVIAATCEGCGARVFEAQFSPGAMAAG
;
A
#
# COMPACT_ATOMS: atom_id res chain seq x y z
N MET A 1 -26.54 -2.52 32.05
CA MET A 1 -25.59 -2.85 30.96
C MET A 1 -26.28 -3.78 30.00
N SER A 2 -26.55 -3.29 28.80
CA SER A 2 -27.26 -4.03 27.76
C SER A 2 -26.35 -5.13 27.19
N LEU A 3 -26.92 -6.26 26.76
CA LEU A 3 -26.19 -7.32 26.03
C LEU A 3 -25.38 -6.76 24.85
N SER A 4 -25.86 -5.66 24.25
CA SER A 4 -25.20 -4.96 23.15
C SER A 4 -23.84 -4.35 23.56
N GLU A 5 -23.71 -3.77 24.76
CA GLU A 5 -22.44 -3.16 25.22
C GLU A 5 -21.37 -4.22 25.48
N ARG A 6 -21.76 -5.38 26.03
CA ARG A 6 -20.83 -6.51 26.27
C ARG A 6 -20.35 -7.15 24.97
N VAL A 7 -21.23 -7.21 23.96
CA VAL A 7 -20.88 -7.73 22.63
C VAL A 7 -19.93 -6.78 21.90
N HIS A 8 -20.11 -5.46 22.02
CA HIS A 8 -19.17 -4.49 21.45
C HIS A 8 -17.77 -4.58 22.07
N HIS A 9 -17.66 -4.77 23.38
CA HIS A 9 -16.37 -4.88 24.07
C HIS A 9 -15.64 -6.21 23.79
N LEU A 10 -16.38 -7.26 23.41
CA LEU A 10 -15.79 -8.56 23.05
C LEU A 10 -15.42 -8.67 21.57
N ARG A 11 -15.87 -7.70 20.75
CA ARG A 11 -15.60 -7.66 19.32
C ARG A 11 -14.23 -7.03 19.10
N GLN A 12 -13.42 -7.68 18.27
CA GLN A 12 -12.14 -7.12 17.83
C GLN A 12 -12.32 -6.56 16.43
N PRO A 13 -12.58 -5.23 16.29
CA PRO A 13 -12.79 -4.61 14.98
C PRO A 13 -11.56 -4.74 14.08
N GLU A 14 -10.38 -4.94 14.65
CA GLU A 14 -9.11 -5.15 13.94
C GLU A 14 -9.14 -6.44 13.09
N TYR A 15 -10.00 -7.41 13.42
CA TYR A 15 -10.06 -8.72 12.76
C TYR A 15 -11.47 -9.12 12.28
N THR A 16 -12.43 -8.20 12.30
CA THR A 16 -13.83 -8.46 11.90
C THR A 16 -14.36 -7.38 10.97
N GLY A 17 -15.43 -7.65 10.22
CA GLY A 17 -15.95 -6.70 9.23
C GLY A 17 -15.13 -6.72 7.93
N GLU A 18 -14.71 -5.55 7.47
CA GLU A 18 -13.87 -5.37 6.27
C GLU A 18 -12.49 -6.03 6.45
N ASN A 19 -11.94 -5.96 7.66
CA ASN A 19 -10.66 -6.56 8.06
C ASN A 19 -10.72 -8.09 8.25
N ARG A 20 -11.85 -8.75 7.95
CA ARG A 20 -11.98 -10.20 8.12
C ARG A 20 -11.24 -10.97 7.03
N CYS A 21 -10.26 -11.80 7.43
CA CYS A 21 -9.64 -12.78 6.53
C CYS A 21 -10.58 -13.97 6.25
N VAL A 22 -10.97 -14.15 4.98
CA VAL A 22 -11.86 -15.23 4.53
C VAL A 22 -11.17 -16.60 4.61
N PRO A 23 -9.93 -16.78 4.12
CA PRO A 23 -9.16 -18.01 4.30
C PRO A 23 -9.03 -18.45 5.77
N CYS A 24 -8.67 -17.53 6.68
CA CYS A 24 -8.58 -17.84 8.10
C CYS A 24 -9.94 -18.20 8.71
N THR A 25 -11.01 -17.52 8.29
CA THR A 25 -12.38 -17.87 8.72
C THR A 25 -12.73 -19.29 8.27
N ALA A 26 -12.41 -19.68 7.04
CA ALA A 26 -12.66 -21.04 6.54
C ALA A 26 -11.90 -22.10 7.33
N VAL A 27 -10.61 -21.90 7.59
CA VAL A 27 -9.81 -22.82 8.41
C VAL A 27 -10.35 -22.93 9.84
N ASN A 28 -10.68 -21.80 10.47
CA ASN A 28 -11.27 -21.80 11.81
C ASN A 28 -12.61 -22.54 11.86
N LEU A 29 -13.44 -22.42 10.82
CA LEU A 29 -14.69 -23.18 10.69
C LEU A 29 -14.42 -24.68 10.53
N VAL A 30 -13.44 -25.07 9.71
CA VAL A 30 -13.05 -26.49 9.58
C VAL A 30 -12.58 -27.05 10.92
N ILE A 31 -11.73 -26.32 11.65
CA ILE A 31 -11.28 -26.74 12.99
C ILE A 31 -12.47 -26.86 13.94
N ALA A 32 -13.39 -25.90 13.94
CA ALA A 32 -14.59 -25.94 14.76
C ALA A 32 -15.46 -27.18 14.47
N VAL A 33 -15.64 -27.54 13.19
CA VAL A 33 -16.37 -28.74 12.78
C VAL A 33 -15.65 -30.02 13.21
N VAL A 34 -14.34 -30.11 12.99
CA VAL A 34 -13.54 -31.29 13.36
C VAL A 34 -13.55 -31.50 14.88
N VAL A 35 -13.26 -30.46 15.66
CA VAL A 35 -13.25 -30.54 17.14
C VAL A 35 -14.64 -30.90 17.67
N SER A 36 -15.69 -30.26 17.16
CA SER A 36 -17.06 -30.57 17.58
C SER A 36 -17.48 -31.99 17.18
N GLY A 37 -17.07 -32.45 16.00
CA GLY A 37 -17.30 -33.82 15.53
C GLY A 37 -16.63 -34.87 16.43
N LEU A 38 -15.38 -34.63 16.86
CA LEU A 38 -14.69 -35.49 17.81
C LEU A 38 -15.40 -35.53 19.17
N VAL A 39 -15.86 -34.39 19.68
CA VAL A 39 -16.62 -34.30 20.94
C VAL A 39 -17.97 -35.02 20.82
N ALA A 40 -18.62 -34.97 19.65
CA ALA A 40 -19.92 -35.60 19.41
C ALA A 40 -19.88 -37.13 19.58
N VAL A 41 -18.73 -37.76 19.34
CA VAL A 41 -18.51 -39.20 19.57
C VAL A 41 -18.69 -39.56 21.05
N VAL A 42 -18.37 -38.64 21.95
CA VAL A 42 -18.48 -38.83 23.41
C VAL A 42 -19.81 -38.28 23.94
N SER A 43 -20.20 -37.09 23.50
CA SER A 43 -21.40 -36.41 23.98
C SER A 43 -21.94 -35.41 22.94
N PRO A 44 -23.03 -35.75 22.23
CA PRO A 44 -23.70 -34.84 21.30
C PRO A 44 -24.11 -33.48 21.91
N PRO A 45 -24.68 -33.38 23.13
CA PRO A 45 -25.05 -32.08 23.66
C PRO A 45 -23.84 -31.18 23.98
N ILE A 46 -22.71 -31.76 24.40
CA ILE A 46 -21.48 -30.98 24.63
C ILE A 46 -20.91 -30.50 23.29
N ALA A 47 -20.98 -31.32 22.25
CA ALA A 47 -20.53 -30.93 20.91
C ALA A 47 -21.29 -29.72 20.37
N VAL A 48 -22.61 -29.64 20.57
CA VAL A 48 -23.41 -28.48 20.17
C VAL A 48 -22.94 -27.22 20.90
N LEU A 49 -22.70 -27.31 22.22
CA LEU A 49 -22.20 -26.16 22.99
C LEU A 49 -20.81 -25.70 22.50
N VAL A 50 -19.90 -26.65 22.24
CA VAL A 50 -18.55 -26.36 21.71
C VAL A 50 -18.63 -25.71 20.34
N PHE A 51 -19.49 -26.20 19.45
CA PHE A 51 -19.67 -25.63 18.12
C PHE A 51 -20.22 -24.21 18.19
N VAL A 52 -21.29 -23.99 18.97
CA VAL A 52 -21.88 -22.65 19.15
C VAL A 52 -20.88 -21.67 19.76
N ALA A 53 -20.12 -22.10 20.77
CA ALA A 53 -19.06 -21.27 21.35
C ALA A 53 -17.95 -20.95 20.34
N SER A 54 -17.59 -21.91 19.49
CA SER A 54 -16.59 -21.75 18.42
C SER A 54 -17.05 -20.73 17.37
N ILE A 55 -18.30 -20.86 16.89
CA ILE A 55 -18.89 -19.89 15.95
C ILE A 55 -18.97 -18.50 16.58
N ALA A 56 -19.38 -18.40 17.86
CA ALA A 56 -19.41 -17.13 18.57
C ALA A 56 -18.01 -16.50 18.67
N ALA A 57 -16.98 -17.29 18.96
CA ALA A 57 -15.58 -16.81 18.99
C ALA A 57 -15.13 -16.29 17.63
N ILE A 58 -15.37 -17.04 16.54
CA ILE A 58 -15.01 -16.65 15.17
C ILE A 58 -15.78 -15.40 14.72
N TYR A 59 -17.06 -15.29 15.10
CA TYR A 59 -17.88 -14.14 14.75
C TYR A 59 -17.41 -12.87 15.45
N LEU A 60 -17.14 -12.95 16.76
CA LEU A 60 -16.76 -11.80 17.58
C LEU A 60 -15.29 -11.41 17.44
N ARG A 61 -14.37 -12.37 17.31
CA ARG A 61 -12.92 -12.12 17.33
C ARG A 61 -12.21 -12.34 16.00
N GLY A 62 -12.86 -13.00 15.04
CA GLY A 62 -12.22 -13.39 13.78
C GLY A 62 -11.39 -14.67 13.85
N TYR A 63 -11.09 -15.20 15.05
CA TYR A 63 -10.33 -16.43 15.24
C TYR A 63 -10.88 -17.34 16.34
N LEU A 64 -10.59 -18.65 16.22
CA LEU A 64 -11.07 -19.68 17.14
C LEU A 64 -10.19 -19.82 18.39
N VAL A 65 -8.87 -19.76 18.23
CA VAL A 65 -7.89 -19.99 19.32
C VAL A 65 -7.23 -18.67 19.72
N PRO A 66 -7.29 -18.25 21.00
CA PRO A 66 -6.67 -17.01 21.46
C PRO A 66 -5.17 -16.90 21.09
N GLY A 67 -4.77 -15.76 20.53
CA GLY A 67 -3.38 -15.50 20.15
C GLY A 67 -2.93 -16.12 18.81
N THR A 68 -3.84 -16.74 18.04
CA THR A 68 -3.51 -17.21 16.68
C THR A 68 -2.89 -16.12 15.80
N PRO A 69 -3.39 -14.87 15.75
CA PRO A 69 -2.77 -13.82 14.94
C PRO A 69 -1.30 -13.57 15.33
N THR A 70 -1.01 -13.54 16.63
CA THR A 70 0.36 -13.34 17.15
C THR A 70 1.26 -14.54 16.83
N LEU A 71 0.73 -15.76 16.89
CA LEU A 71 1.48 -16.98 16.57
C LEU A 71 1.77 -17.11 15.08
N THR A 72 0.80 -16.81 14.21
CA THR A 72 1.01 -16.86 12.76
C THR A 72 2.03 -15.81 12.34
N LYS A 73 1.92 -14.57 12.83
CA LYS A 73 2.90 -13.50 12.55
C LYS A 73 4.33 -13.88 12.95
N ARG A 74 4.49 -14.61 14.05
CA ARG A 74 5.83 -14.93 14.61
C ARG A 74 6.47 -16.21 14.09
N TYR A 75 5.66 -17.19 13.67
CA TYR A 75 6.16 -18.55 13.43
C TYR A 75 5.80 -19.14 12.07
N PHE A 76 4.87 -18.55 11.31
CA PHE A 76 4.53 -19.07 9.99
C PHE A 76 5.47 -18.50 8.92
N PRO A 77 6.04 -19.33 8.04
CA PRO A 77 6.84 -18.85 6.91
C PRO A 77 5.96 -18.10 5.89
N ASP A 78 6.53 -17.09 5.23
CA ASP A 78 5.80 -16.20 4.32
C ASP A 78 5.09 -16.91 3.18
N SER A 79 5.65 -18.02 2.69
CA SER A 79 5.05 -18.85 1.63
C SER A 79 3.69 -19.43 2.02
N VAL A 80 3.49 -19.75 3.31
CA VAL A 80 2.21 -20.23 3.82
C VAL A 80 1.25 -19.06 4.03
N LEU A 81 1.77 -17.90 4.47
CA LEU A 81 0.97 -16.68 4.70
C LEU A 81 0.42 -16.07 3.40
N LYS A 82 1.16 -16.15 2.27
CA LYS A 82 0.66 -15.70 0.94
C LYS A 82 -0.65 -16.39 0.54
N LEU A 83 -0.90 -17.62 1.02
CA LEU A 83 -2.14 -18.36 0.76
C LEU A 83 -3.37 -17.80 1.53
N PHE A 84 -3.13 -16.94 2.53
CA PHE A 84 -4.15 -16.33 3.39
C PHE A 84 -4.34 -14.82 3.14
N ASP A 85 -3.49 -14.21 2.31
CA ASP A 85 -3.65 -12.81 1.94
C ASP A 85 -4.91 -12.62 1.10
N LYS A 86 -5.67 -11.59 1.45
CA LYS A 86 -6.95 -11.25 0.83
C LYS A 86 -6.80 -10.29 -0.36
N HIS A 87 -5.61 -9.70 -0.47
CA HIS A 87 -5.15 -8.90 -1.59
C HIS A 87 -3.72 -9.37 -1.85
N GLU A 88 -3.40 -9.74 -3.09
CA GLU A 88 -2.03 -9.61 -3.56
C GLU A 88 -1.70 -8.12 -3.43
N LEU A 89 -1.13 -7.74 -2.29
CA LEU A 89 -0.31 -6.55 -2.21
C LEU A 89 0.72 -6.77 -3.31
N PRO A 90 0.82 -5.87 -4.30
CA PRO A 90 1.99 -5.86 -5.16
C PRO A 90 3.21 -5.98 -4.25
N ASP A 91 4.19 -6.80 -4.62
CA ASP A 91 5.47 -6.67 -3.96
C ASP A 91 5.84 -5.18 -4.09
N PRO A 92 6.20 -4.49 -2.99
CA PRO A 92 6.60 -3.09 -3.08
C PRO A 92 7.68 -3.00 -4.14
N PRO A 93 7.75 -1.90 -4.90
CA PRO A 93 8.78 -1.73 -5.90
C PRO A 93 10.12 -2.07 -5.24
N ALA A 94 10.73 -3.17 -5.69
CA ALA A 94 12.08 -3.50 -5.31
C ALA A 94 12.92 -2.59 -6.18
N ILE A 95 13.54 -1.58 -5.57
CA ILE A 95 14.43 -0.70 -6.33
C ILE A 95 15.64 -1.56 -6.68
N GLU A 96 15.68 -2.05 -7.93
CA GLU A 96 16.67 -3.06 -8.33
C GLU A 96 18.08 -2.43 -8.48
N ASP A 97 18.17 -1.09 -8.57
CA ASP A 97 19.41 -0.31 -8.48
C ASP A 97 19.15 1.20 -8.15
N ASP A 98 19.11 1.58 -6.86
CA ASP A 98 18.89 2.98 -6.41
C ASP A 98 19.84 3.97 -7.10
N ALA A 99 21.07 3.54 -7.40
CA ALA A 99 22.11 4.39 -7.98
C ALA A 99 21.79 4.80 -9.44
N ASP A 100 21.10 3.95 -10.21
CA ASP A 100 20.71 4.27 -11.58
C ASP A 100 19.58 5.32 -11.61
N ILE A 101 18.68 5.29 -10.61
CA ILE A 101 17.61 6.29 -10.48
C ILE A 101 18.18 7.64 -10.07
N GLU A 102 19.05 7.69 -9.05
CA GLU A 102 19.70 8.94 -8.65
C GLU A 102 20.51 9.55 -9.80
N ALA A 103 21.26 8.72 -10.53
CA ALA A 103 22.02 9.15 -11.70
C ALA A 103 21.11 9.72 -12.79
N PHE A 104 19.95 9.08 -13.05
CA PHE A 104 18.95 9.61 -13.96
C PHE A 104 18.40 10.95 -13.48
N LEU A 105 17.98 11.06 -12.20
CA LEU A 105 17.41 12.28 -11.61
C LEU A 105 18.39 13.47 -11.64
N LEU A 106 19.69 13.19 -11.51
CA LEU A 106 20.77 14.17 -11.70
C LEU A 106 20.94 14.56 -13.17
N GLU A 107 20.94 13.58 -14.09
CA GLU A 107 21.05 13.84 -15.54
C GLU A 107 19.91 14.73 -16.04
N VAL A 108 18.72 14.53 -15.48
CA VAL A 108 17.50 15.26 -15.86
C VAL A 108 17.32 16.61 -15.15
N ASP A 109 18.27 17.01 -14.30
CA ASP A 109 18.25 18.25 -13.52
C ASP A 109 17.01 18.36 -12.60
N ALA A 110 16.50 17.22 -12.15
CA ALA A 110 15.41 17.17 -11.17
C ALA A 110 15.95 17.32 -9.74
N VAL A 111 17.12 16.73 -9.47
CA VAL A 111 17.83 16.84 -8.20
C VAL A 111 19.26 17.34 -8.41
N GLU A 112 19.81 17.93 -7.36
CA GLU A 112 21.20 18.37 -7.26
C GLU A 112 21.79 18.01 -5.89
N GLU A 113 23.11 18.00 -5.77
CA GLU A 113 23.75 17.88 -4.46
C GLU A 113 23.32 19.05 -3.55
N CYS A 114 22.75 18.72 -2.40
CA CYS A 114 22.41 19.71 -1.39
C CYS A 114 23.67 20.49 -0.97
N ARG A 115 23.50 21.73 -0.50
CA ARG A 115 24.62 22.60 -0.06
C ARG A 115 25.50 22.01 1.04
N ASN A 116 25.02 21.00 1.78
CA ASN A 116 25.73 20.27 2.83
C ASN A 116 26.56 19.07 2.29
N GLY A 117 26.37 18.67 1.03
CA GLY A 117 27.25 17.79 0.25
C GLY A 117 27.11 16.29 0.49
N THR A 118 26.08 15.82 1.22
CA THR A 118 25.86 14.38 1.45
C THR A 118 24.51 13.88 0.97
N ASP A 119 23.57 14.77 0.70
CA ASP A 119 22.20 14.44 0.34
C ASP A 119 21.85 15.07 -1.02
N LEU A 120 20.83 14.54 -1.68
CA LEU A 120 20.25 15.12 -2.89
C LEU A 120 19.03 15.97 -2.53
N CYS A 121 18.90 17.11 -3.20
CA CYS A 121 17.83 18.08 -3.04
C CYS A 121 17.17 18.32 -4.40
N LEU A 122 15.86 18.59 -4.45
CA LEU A 122 15.25 19.08 -5.70
C LEU A 122 15.92 20.38 -6.14
N THR A 123 16.17 20.51 -7.44
CA THR A 123 16.55 21.80 -8.02
C THR A 123 15.41 22.79 -7.85
N ASP A 124 15.72 24.07 -7.68
CA ASP A 124 14.68 25.10 -7.49
C ASP A 124 13.71 25.15 -8.69
N GLU A 125 14.24 24.98 -9.91
CA GLU A 125 13.45 24.98 -11.15
C GLU A 125 12.55 23.74 -11.29
N PHE A 126 13.03 22.56 -10.90
CA PHE A 126 12.17 21.37 -10.90
C PHE A 126 11.12 21.44 -9.80
N ARG A 127 11.49 21.88 -8.60
CA ARG A 127 10.58 22.05 -7.46
C ARG A 127 9.39 22.94 -7.84
N GLU A 128 9.66 24.17 -8.31
CA GLU A 128 8.61 25.14 -8.64
C GLU A 128 7.66 24.58 -9.71
N ALA A 129 8.21 24.06 -10.81
CA ALA A 129 7.40 23.55 -11.92
C ALA A 129 6.56 22.33 -11.51
N TRP A 130 7.14 21.41 -10.72
CA TRP A 130 6.45 20.21 -10.26
C TRP A 130 5.27 20.56 -9.33
N TYR A 131 5.49 21.45 -8.35
CA TYR A 131 4.41 21.88 -7.45
C TYR A 131 3.33 22.71 -8.17
N ASP A 132 3.69 23.55 -9.14
CA ASP A 132 2.72 24.28 -9.97
C ASP A 132 1.81 23.32 -10.77
N ARG A 133 2.39 22.23 -11.31
CA ARG A 133 1.62 21.18 -11.99
C ARG A 133 0.72 20.40 -11.03
N ILE A 134 1.23 20.06 -9.85
CA ILE A 134 0.43 19.42 -8.79
C ILE A 134 -0.77 20.29 -8.43
N GLU A 135 -0.58 21.60 -8.23
CA GLU A 135 -1.66 22.55 -7.94
C GLU A 135 -2.70 22.53 -9.07
N THR A 136 -2.23 22.63 -10.32
CA THR A 136 -3.10 22.63 -11.49
C THR A 136 -3.96 21.35 -11.60
N LEU A 137 -3.38 20.17 -11.36
CA LEU A 137 -4.12 18.89 -11.36
C LEU A 137 -5.10 18.84 -10.19
N ARG A 138 -4.68 19.26 -9.00
CA ARG A 138 -5.54 19.33 -7.81
C ARG A 138 -6.79 20.17 -8.06
N GLU A 139 -6.66 21.30 -8.76
CA GLU A 139 -7.78 22.18 -9.10
C GLU A 139 -8.74 21.61 -10.16
N ARG A 140 -8.24 20.83 -11.12
CA ARG A 140 -9.06 20.17 -12.16
C ARG A 140 -9.92 19.04 -11.59
N GLY A 141 -9.37 18.29 -10.65
CA GLY A 141 -10.04 17.18 -9.99
C GLY A 141 -10.03 15.88 -10.81
N ASP A 142 -10.44 14.79 -10.16
CA ASP A 142 -10.17 13.41 -10.61
C ASP A 142 -10.86 12.99 -11.92
N GLU A 143 -11.87 13.74 -12.40
CA GLU A 143 -12.60 13.41 -13.63
C GLU A 143 -11.80 13.73 -14.90
N ASP A 144 -10.87 14.69 -14.84
CA ASP A 144 -10.00 15.09 -15.95
C ASP A 144 -8.54 14.61 -15.78
N ASP A 145 -8.16 14.14 -14.58
CA ASP A 145 -6.82 13.65 -14.28
C ASP A 145 -6.63 12.22 -14.81
N SER A 146 -6.03 12.09 -15.99
CA SER A 146 -5.90 10.81 -16.68
C SER A 146 -4.49 10.23 -16.57
N VAL A 147 -4.34 9.16 -15.78
CA VAL A 147 -3.20 8.21 -15.82
C VAL A 147 -2.84 7.76 -17.24
N ALA A 148 -3.74 7.86 -18.23
CA ALA A 148 -3.40 7.53 -19.61
C ALA A 148 -2.14 8.28 -20.11
N VAL A 149 -1.78 9.43 -19.51
CA VAL A 149 -0.51 10.11 -19.79
C VAL A 149 0.70 9.21 -19.49
N LEU A 150 0.68 8.40 -18.41
CA LEU A 150 1.74 7.43 -18.11
C LEU A 150 1.86 6.33 -19.18
N PHE A 151 0.74 5.99 -19.82
CA PHE A 151 0.69 5.01 -20.90
C PHE A 151 0.97 5.62 -22.29
N ASP A 152 1.10 6.94 -22.36
CA ASP A 152 1.26 7.67 -23.60
C ASP A 152 2.65 7.42 -24.19
N GLY A 153 2.68 6.89 -25.41
CA GLY A 153 3.90 6.36 -26.06
C GLY A 153 4.05 4.85 -25.98
N LEU A 154 3.14 4.14 -25.30
CA LEU A 154 3.05 2.68 -25.33
C LEU A 154 1.97 2.22 -26.34
N ASP A 155 2.02 0.96 -26.79
CA ASP A 155 1.01 0.38 -27.71
C ASP A 155 -0.28 0.01 -26.95
N ILE A 156 -0.82 0.97 -26.20
CA ILE A 156 -1.96 0.82 -25.30
C ILE A 156 -2.94 1.94 -25.59
N ASP A 157 -4.17 1.55 -25.92
CA ASP A 157 -5.27 2.47 -26.21
C ASP A 157 -5.76 3.11 -24.90
N SER A 158 -5.78 4.44 -24.85
CA SER A 158 -6.05 5.20 -23.62
C SER A 158 -7.46 5.01 -23.08
N ASP A 159 -8.42 4.64 -23.94
CA ASP A 159 -9.81 4.33 -23.57
C ASP A 159 -9.95 3.01 -22.79
N ARG A 160 -8.93 2.15 -22.82
CA ARG A 160 -8.89 0.90 -22.04
C ARG A 160 -8.36 1.10 -20.63
N VAL A 161 -7.73 2.25 -20.36
CA VAL A 161 -7.18 2.59 -19.05
C VAL A 161 -8.30 3.12 -18.15
N ARG A 162 -8.47 2.52 -16.97
CA ARG A 162 -9.47 2.92 -15.98
C ARG A 162 -8.82 3.14 -14.62
N ILE A 163 -9.13 4.28 -14.01
CA ILE A 163 -8.70 4.62 -12.64
C ILE A 163 -9.86 4.45 -11.68
N GLN A 164 -9.56 3.82 -10.56
CA GLN A 164 -10.51 3.61 -9.48
C GLN A 164 -9.83 3.92 -8.16
N SER A 165 -10.55 4.57 -7.26
CA SER A 165 -10.14 4.72 -5.87
C SER A 165 -10.73 3.58 -5.03
N HIS A 166 -9.91 3.05 -4.13
CA HIS A 166 -10.31 2.05 -3.15
C HIS A 166 -9.83 2.46 -1.76
N GLY A 167 -10.73 3.04 -0.96
CA GLY A 167 -10.32 3.72 0.25
C GLY A 167 -9.45 4.93 -0.10
N ASP A 168 -8.23 4.97 0.43
CA ASP A 168 -7.27 6.04 0.14
C ASP A 168 -6.43 5.72 -1.12
N ALA A 169 -6.29 4.45 -1.49
CA ALA A 169 -5.45 4.01 -2.60
C ALA A 169 -6.08 4.31 -3.97
N TYR A 170 -5.22 4.57 -4.96
CA TYR A 170 -5.59 4.77 -6.36
C TYR A 170 -5.03 3.61 -7.17
N GLU A 171 -5.85 3.04 -8.06
CA GLU A 171 -5.47 1.86 -8.83
C GLU A 171 -5.73 2.08 -10.31
N ALA A 172 -4.76 1.72 -11.14
CA ALA A 172 -4.87 1.73 -12.59
C ALA A 172 -5.13 0.33 -13.14
N TYR A 173 -6.08 0.24 -14.07
CA TYR A 173 -6.48 -0.97 -14.74
C TYR A 173 -6.41 -0.81 -16.26
N ILE A 174 -5.91 -1.84 -16.94
CA ILE A 174 -6.13 -2.02 -18.39
C ILE A 174 -7.07 -3.20 -18.56
N ASP A 175 -8.24 -2.92 -19.12
CA ASP A 175 -9.39 -3.82 -19.10
C ASP A 175 -9.71 -4.26 -17.65
N ASP A 176 -9.37 -5.50 -17.29
CA ASP A 176 -9.60 -6.07 -15.95
C ASP A 176 -8.28 -6.41 -15.23
N THR A 177 -7.13 -6.05 -15.82
CA THR A 177 -5.81 -6.28 -15.23
C THR A 177 -5.35 -5.02 -14.51
N ARG A 178 -5.06 -5.12 -13.20
CA ARG A 178 -4.42 -4.02 -12.46
C ARG A 178 -2.97 -3.88 -12.92
N VAL A 179 -2.59 -2.68 -13.33
CA VAL A 179 -1.27 -2.37 -13.88
C VAL A 179 -0.50 -1.35 -13.07
N GLY A 180 -1.16 -0.61 -12.17
CA GLY A 180 -0.51 0.33 -11.27
C GLY A 180 -1.31 0.55 -10.00
N GLN A 181 -0.63 0.99 -8.95
CA GLN A 181 -1.23 1.33 -7.66
C GLN A 181 -0.44 2.47 -7.00
N TRP A 182 -1.16 3.40 -6.40
CA TRP A 182 -0.65 4.48 -5.56
C TRP A 182 -1.27 4.39 -4.17
N GLU A 183 -0.49 4.71 -3.15
CA GLU A 183 -0.87 4.63 -1.74
C GLU A 183 -1.94 5.65 -1.37
N SER A 184 -1.96 6.78 -2.08
CA SER A 184 -2.95 7.83 -1.89
C SER A 184 -3.18 8.67 -3.15
N ARG A 185 -4.25 9.49 -3.15
CA ARG A 185 -4.43 10.57 -4.13
C ARG A 185 -3.20 11.50 -4.21
N ALA A 186 -2.51 11.71 -3.09
CA ALA A 186 -1.35 12.58 -3.05
C ALA A 186 -0.17 11.99 -3.82
N ALA A 187 0.10 10.68 -3.63
CA ALA A 187 1.07 9.96 -4.44
C ALA A 187 0.71 9.99 -5.93
N TYR A 188 -0.57 9.79 -6.25
CA TYR A 188 -1.09 9.84 -7.61
C TYR A 188 -0.81 11.20 -8.30
N LEU A 189 -1.19 12.31 -7.66
CA LEU A 189 -0.96 13.65 -8.21
C LEU A 189 0.52 13.96 -8.42
N ALA A 190 1.36 13.55 -7.48
CA ALA A 190 2.81 13.74 -7.58
C ALA A 190 3.38 13.06 -8.83
N ASP A 191 3.02 11.80 -9.07
CA ASP A 191 3.52 11.03 -10.20
C ASP A 191 3.02 11.58 -11.55
N ILE A 192 1.74 11.98 -11.64
CA ILE A 192 1.21 12.56 -12.90
C ILE A 192 1.82 13.92 -13.19
N ALA A 193 2.03 14.76 -12.18
CA ALA A 193 2.70 16.04 -12.37
C ALA A 193 4.16 15.86 -12.83
N ALA A 194 4.88 14.90 -12.24
CA ALA A 194 6.26 14.61 -12.61
C ALA A 194 6.38 13.96 -14.00
N GLU A 195 5.42 13.11 -14.40
CA GLU A 195 5.35 12.55 -15.76
C GLU A 195 5.30 13.66 -16.82
N GLU A 196 4.51 14.72 -16.58
CA GLU A 196 4.44 15.86 -17.49
C GLU A 196 5.75 16.65 -17.54
N GLU A 197 6.40 16.89 -16.38
CA GLU A 197 7.72 17.53 -16.32
C GLU A 197 8.77 16.76 -17.12
N PHE A 198 8.88 15.45 -16.89
CA PHE A 198 9.90 14.63 -17.55
C PHE A 198 9.68 14.52 -19.04
N ARG A 199 8.41 14.48 -19.48
CA ARG A 199 8.07 14.47 -20.91
C ARG A 199 8.49 15.75 -21.63
N GLU A 200 8.37 16.90 -20.97
CA GLU A 200 8.78 18.19 -21.54
C GLU A 200 10.29 18.38 -21.51
N ARG A 201 10.94 18.00 -20.42
CA ARG A 201 12.38 18.22 -20.21
C ARG A 201 13.23 17.19 -20.97
N HIS A 202 12.76 15.95 -21.15
CA HIS A 202 13.60 14.84 -21.59
C HIS A 202 13.04 14.02 -22.74
N SER A 203 13.67 14.15 -23.90
CA SER A 203 13.26 13.42 -25.12
C SER A 203 13.37 11.89 -25.03
N ALA A 204 14.11 11.36 -24.05
CA ALA A 204 14.25 9.94 -23.79
C ALA A 204 13.11 9.39 -22.93
N TRP A 205 12.44 10.23 -22.14
CA TRP A 205 11.39 9.81 -21.22
C TRP A 205 10.27 9.01 -21.90
N PRO A 206 9.71 9.44 -23.05
CA PRO A 206 8.67 8.67 -23.74
C PRO A 206 9.15 7.34 -24.36
N ARG A 207 10.46 7.05 -24.30
CA ARG A 207 11.04 5.78 -24.78
C ARG A 207 11.20 4.75 -23.66
N LEU A 208 11.14 5.17 -22.40
CA LEU A 208 11.19 4.28 -21.24
C LEU A 208 9.91 3.43 -21.19
N GLY A 209 10.02 2.23 -20.62
CA GLY A 209 8.87 1.37 -20.39
C GLY A 209 7.95 1.90 -19.28
N PHE A 210 6.78 1.31 -19.13
CA PHE A 210 5.86 1.67 -18.04
C PHE A 210 6.51 1.46 -16.67
N ASP A 211 7.04 0.26 -16.43
CA ASP A 211 7.62 -0.13 -15.14
C ASP A 211 8.73 0.83 -14.71
N GLU A 212 9.67 1.12 -15.61
CA GLU A 212 10.81 2.04 -15.38
C GLU A 212 10.36 3.47 -15.07
N ARG A 213 9.35 3.99 -15.80
CA ARG A 213 8.79 5.32 -15.48
C ARG A 213 8.15 5.33 -14.10
N THR A 214 7.32 4.32 -13.79
CA THR A 214 6.63 4.26 -12.50
C THR A 214 7.60 4.09 -11.32
N GLU A 215 8.73 3.42 -11.55
CA GLU A 215 9.78 3.27 -10.54
C GLU A 215 10.48 4.62 -10.28
N ILE A 216 10.89 5.35 -11.33
CA ILE A 216 11.51 6.67 -11.19
C ILE A 216 10.55 7.67 -10.54
N LEU A 217 9.29 7.71 -10.98
CA LEU A 217 8.25 8.57 -10.39
C LEU A 217 8.01 8.21 -8.92
N GLY A 218 7.96 6.91 -8.62
CA GLY A 218 7.85 6.39 -7.27
C GLY A 218 8.97 6.83 -6.34
N ALA A 219 10.21 6.74 -6.81
CA ALA A 219 11.39 7.17 -6.06
C ALA A 219 11.40 8.69 -5.85
N LEU A 220 11.01 9.49 -6.86
CA LEU A 220 10.98 10.96 -6.79
C LEU A 220 10.11 11.48 -5.62
N ARG A 221 9.10 10.71 -5.19
CA ARG A 221 8.23 11.05 -4.06
C ARG A 221 8.98 11.17 -2.72
N LEU A 222 10.19 10.63 -2.60
CA LEU A 222 11.05 10.79 -1.42
C LEU A 222 11.46 12.26 -1.17
N TRP A 223 11.45 13.10 -2.21
CA TRP A 223 11.80 14.51 -2.11
C TRP A 223 10.57 15.44 -1.96
N LEU A 224 9.37 14.89 -1.75
CA LEU A 224 8.19 15.69 -1.41
C LEU A 224 8.29 16.24 0.02
N GLU A 225 8.29 17.56 0.13
CA GLU A 225 8.30 18.30 1.40
C GLU A 225 6.88 18.68 1.83
N GLU A 226 5.99 18.93 0.86
CA GLU A 226 4.61 19.36 1.08
C GLU A 226 3.61 18.41 0.43
N CYS A 227 2.46 18.20 1.07
CA CYS A 227 1.48 17.24 0.58
C CYS A 227 0.80 17.73 -0.71
N PRO A 228 0.81 16.92 -1.79
CA PRO A 228 0.15 17.24 -3.04
C PRO A 228 -1.37 17.51 -2.96
N VAL A 229 -2.03 17.19 -1.84
CA VAL A 229 -3.49 17.38 -1.65
C VAL A 229 -3.81 18.55 -0.71
N CYS A 230 -3.10 18.69 0.40
CA CYS A 230 -3.46 19.65 1.44
C CYS A 230 -2.33 20.60 1.85
N GLU A 231 -1.17 20.53 1.19
CA GLU A 231 -0.04 21.47 1.34
C GLU A 231 0.60 21.49 2.73
N GLU A 232 0.18 20.58 3.62
CA GLU A 232 0.80 20.39 4.92
C GLU A 232 2.07 19.52 4.77
N PRO A 233 3.05 19.66 5.69
CA PRO A 233 4.32 18.96 5.60
C PRO A 233 4.18 17.43 5.48
N VAL A 234 5.06 16.84 4.69
CA VAL A 234 5.28 15.39 4.61
C VAL A 234 6.51 15.04 5.45
N THR A 235 6.38 14.00 6.28
CA THR A 235 7.47 13.52 7.11
C THR A 235 7.74 12.04 6.88
N LEU A 236 9.02 11.67 6.91
CA LEU A 236 9.45 10.29 6.78
C LEU A 236 9.53 9.65 8.17
N GLY A 237 8.89 8.48 8.32
CA GLY A 237 8.85 7.73 9.56
C GLY A 237 8.93 6.22 9.33
N GLU A 238 9.41 5.51 10.35
CA GLU A 238 9.29 4.06 10.42
C GLU A 238 7.92 3.71 11.01
N GLU A 239 7.14 2.93 10.28
CA GLU A 239 5.83 2.46 10.71
C GLU A 239 5.75 0.94 10.59
N THR A 240 5.05 0.28 11.52
CA THR A 240 4.77 -1.15 11.40
C THR A 240 3.36 -1.32 10.84
N VAL A 241 3.25 -1.78 9.59
CA VAL A 241 1.97 -2.10 8.97
C VAL A 241 1.57 -3.52 9.34
N GLU A 242 0.45 -3.65 10.05
CA GLU A 242 -0.10 -4.93 10.44
C GLU A 242 -1.21 -5.37 9.48
N SER A 243 -1.00 -6.51 8.81
CA SER A 243 -2.10 -7.24 8.20
C SER A 243 -2.67 -8.25 9.20
N CYS A 244 -3.80 -8.87 8.83
CA CYS A 244 -4.45 -9.91 9.64
C CYS A 244 -3.51 -11.08 9.99
N CYS A 245 -2.43 -11.27 9.20
CA CYS A 245 -1.49 -12.38 9.36
C CYS A 245 -0.01 -11.97 9.31
N ARG A 246 0.33 -10.72 8.97
CA ARG A 246 1.71 -10.19 8.91
C ARG A 246 1.86 -8.91 9.73
N SER A 247 3.11 -8.62 10.07
CA SER A 247 3.59 -7.36 10.61
C SER A 247 4.83 -7.05 9.80
N ILE A 248 4.83 -5.92 9.09
CA ILE A 248 5.93 -5.52 8.23
C ILE A 248 6.36 -4.14 8.66
N ASP A 249 7.65 -3.98 8.96
CA ASP A 249 8.22 -2.67 9.20
C ASP A 249 8.45 -2.01 7.83
N VAL A 250 7.93 -0.80 7.68
CA VAL A 250 8.03 -0.01 6.45
C VAL A 250 8.60 1.35 6.78
N ILE A 251 9.33 1.92 5.82
CA ILE A 251 9.60 3.35 5.80
C ILE A 251 8.48 3.98 4.98
N ALA A 252 7.82 4.98 5.56
CA ALA A 252 6.76 5.70 4.89
C ALA A 252 6.94 7.21 5.02
N ALA A 253 6.61 7.90 3.93
CA ALA A 253 6.44 9.35 3.94
C ALA A 253 4.95 9.65 4.05
N THR A 254 4.55 10.31 5.14
CA THR A 254 3.15 10.57 5.49
C THR A 254 2.94 12.06 5.74
N CYS A 255 1.85 12.60 5.20
CA CYS A 255 1.43 13.97 5.46
C CYS A 255 0.93 14.14 6.90
N GLU A 256 1.40 15.17 7.61
CA GLU A 256 1.00 15.47 8.98
C GLU A 256 -0.44 16.01 9.10
N GLY A 257 -0.95 16.64 8.04
CA GLY A 257 -2.27 17.27 8.04
C GLY A 257 -3.42 16.32 7.74
N CYS A 258 -3.33 15.60 6.63
CA CYS A 258 -4.40 14.71 6.16
C CYS A 258 -4.11 13.21 6.34
N GLY A 259 -2.88 12.83 6.74
CA GLY A 259 -2.48 11.44 6.87
C GLY A 259 -2.27 10.70 5.55
N ALA A 260 -2.32 11.40 4.41
CA ALA A 260 -2.07 10.79 3.11
C ALA A 260 -0.63 10.25 3.05
N ARG A 261 -0.53 8.99 2.64
CA ARG A 261 0.75 8.31 2.45
C ARG A 261 1.24 8.58 1.02
N VAL A 262 2.41 9.20 0.89
CA VAL A 262 2.97 9.53 -0.42
C VAL A 262 4.05 8.55 -0.86
N PHE A 263 4.67 7.83 0.06
CA PHE A 263 5.65 6.79 -0.25
C PHE A 263 5.58 5.69 0.81
N GLU A 264 5.76 4.43 0.40
CA GLU A 264 5.94 3.29 1.29
C GLU A 264 6.93 2.29 0.68
N ALA A 265 7.97 1.92 1.43
CA ALA A 265 8.87 0.84 1.07
C ALA A 265 9.08 -0.11 2.27
N GLN A 266 9.21 -1.40 2.00
CA GLN A 266 9.50 -2.37 3.05
C GLN A 266 10.90 -2.19 3.60
N PHE A 267 11.01 -2.12 4.93
CA PHE A 267 12.30 -2.08 5.61
C PHE A 267 12.94 -3.46 5.57
N SER A 268 14.05 -3.61 4.83
CA SER A 268 14.90 -4.80 4.89
C SER A 268 16.15 -4.50 5.72
N PRO A 269 16.29 -5.08 6.94
CA PRO A 269 17.45 -4.83 7.81
C PRO A 269 18.83 -5.16 7.20
N GLY A 270 18.86 -5.87 6.07
CA GLY A 270 20.09 -6.22 5.34
C GLY A 270 20.65 -5.12 4.45
N ALA A 271 19.86 -4.11 4.05
CA ALA A 271 20.30 -3.06 3.13
C ALA A 271 21.28 -2.07 3.79
N MET A 272 21.13 -1.80 5.08
CA MET A 272 22.00 -0.88 5.84
C MET A 272 23.35 -1.49 6.26
N ALA A 273 23.53 -2.81 6.14
CA ALA A 273 24.80 -3.47 6.52
C ALA A 273 25.88 -3.41 5.42
N ALA A 274 25.58 -2.78 4.28
CA ALA A 274 26.48 -2.64 3.14
C ALA A 274 26.98 -1.20 2.90
N GLY A 275 26.60 -0.23 3.74
CA GLY A 275 27.10 1.16 3.71
C GLY A 275 28.35 1.37 4.56
#